data_AF-A0A5C6DGX0-F1
#
_entry.id   AF-A0A5C6DGX0-F1
#
_cell.length_a   1.000
_cell.length_b   1.000
_cell.length_c   1.000
_cell.angle_alpha   90.00
_cell.angle_beta   90.00
_cell.angle_gamma   90.00
#
_symmetry.space_group_name_H-M   'P 1'
#
loop_
_entity.id
_entity.type
_entity.pdbx_description
1 polymer ?
#
loop_
_entity_poly.entity_id
_entity_poly.type
_entity_poly.pdbx_seq_one_letter_code
_entity_poly.pdbx_strand_id
1 'polypeptide(L)'
;MTRRLEKVKGLIEQEISKVILYKLQDPRINLAATLTRVEPSPDLRMAKVFVSIKGDESTQKDILYALRHAKGYIQSEIASHLQLKNTPSLTFYLDEGKRKGGYVLELIEKAIKEDNVEGNMKKLSFGLPKGSLQESTIGMMKNAGYKVYVSSRSYYPSIDDDEMSVRLIRPQDMARYVEKGIIDVGLTGQDWVEEAGADVMCVEKLVYAKQQLTKVRWVLAVPEDSSIESVDDLQGKRISTELVNVTKKYLEEKGIDAEVEFSHGATEAKAPDLVDAIVELTETGSSLRANKLRIIDTVIESATVFIANHKSWEDPWKKKKIENLAILFHGAIIARDKVGLKMNISNEGLNTLLEKLPALRTPTISPLSGNAGYAIETVLDESVVRNIIPELKRVGAEGIIEYPLNKVIL
;
A
#
# COMPACT_ATOMS: atom_id res chain seq x y z
N MET A 1 -1.01 -2.94 47.79
CA MET A 1 -2.31 -2.78 47.09
C MET A 1 -2.91 -4.17 46.88
N THR A 2 -4.18 -4.41 47.21
CA THR A 2 -4.80 -5.75 47.13
C THR A 2 -4.88 -6.19 45.66
N ARG A 3 -4.56 -7.45 45.33
CA ARG A 3 -4.57 -8.02 43.95
C ARG A 3 -5.89 -7.77 43.18
N ARG A 4 -6.99 -7.53 43.90
CA ARG A 4 -8.29 -7.15 43.35
C ARG A 4 -8.32 -5.71 42.82
N LEU A 5 -7.68 -4.75 43.50
CA LEU A 5 -7.70 -3.33 43.13
C LEU A 5 -6.89 -3.07 41.85
N GLU A 6 -5.74 -3.74 41.69
CA GLU A 6 -4.94 -3.68 40.46
C GLU A 6 -5.68 -4.22 39.23
N LYS A 7 -6.43 -5.32 39.39
CA LYS A 7 -7.28 -5.86 38.31
C LYS A 7 -8.37 -4.88 37.90
N VAL A 8 -9.02 -4.24 38.88
CA VAL A 8 -10.08 -3.24 38.61
C VAL A 8 -9.50 -1.98 37.97
N LYS A 9 -8.32 -1.53 38.42
CA LYS A 9 -7.59 -0.41 37.81
C LYS A 9 -7.35 -0.66 36.32
N GLY A 10 -6.79 -1.81 35.95
CA GLY A 10 -6.51 -2.13 34.54
C GLY A 10 -7.76 -2.15 33.65
N LEU A 11 -8.89 -2.64 34.19
CA LEU A 11 -10.18 -2.61 33.48
C LEU A 11 -10.70 -1.17 33.28
N ILE A 12 -10.59 -0.34 34.31
CA ILE A 12 -10.98 1.08 34.23
C ILE A 12 -10.09 1.83 33.23
N GLU A 13 -8.78 1.58 33.24
CA GLU A 13 -7.82 2.16 32.27
C GLU A 13 -8.20 1.80 30.83
N GLN A 14 -8.50 0.52 30.59
CA GLN A 14 -8.87 0.02 29.28
C GLN A 14 -10.18 0.66 28.76
N GLU A 15 -11.19 0.75 29.61
CA GLU A 15 -12.49 1.34 29.21
C GLU A 15 -12.39 2.85 29.00
N ILE A 16 -11.72 3.59 29.88
CA ILE A 16 -11.50 5.03 29.69
C ILE A 16 -10.74 5.28 28.39
N SER A 17 -9.70 4.49 28.11
CA SER A 17 -8.93 4.62 26.87
C SER A 17 -9.80 4.39 25.63
N LYS A 18 -10.65 3.36 25.61
CA LYS A 18 -11.58 3.10 24.50
C LYS A 18 -12.57 4.24 24.31
N VAL A 19 -13.14 4.76 25.39
CA VAL A 19 -14.14 5.84 25.30
C VAL A 19 -13.50 7.10 24.70
N ILE A 20 -12.31 7.49 25.18
CA ILE A 20 -11.57 8.66 24.68
C ILE A 20 -11.19 8.48 23.20
N LEU A 21 -10.81 7.27 22.77
CA LEU A 21 -10.37 7.04 21.39
C LEU A 21 -11.52 6.91 20.39
N TYR A 22 -12.65 6.33 20.78
CA TYR A 22 -13.65 5.84 19.83
C TYR A 22 -15.08 6.31 20.07
N LYS A 23 -15.42 6.80 21.27
CA LYS A 23 -16.82 7.07 21.64
C LYS A 23 -17.13 8.53 21.97
N LEU A 24 -16.12 9.37 22.12
CA LEU A 24 -16.35 10.82 22.23
C LEU A 24 -16.61 11.40 20.83
N GLN A 25 -17.66 12.21 20.72
CA GLN A 25 -18.09 12.82 19.46
C GLN A 25 -17.22 14.01 19.02
N ASP A 26 -16.34 14.53 19.88
CA ASP A 26 -15.43 15.63 19.53
C ASP A 26 -14.11 15.08 18.95
N PRO A 27 -13.87 15.22 17.63
CA PRO A 27 -12.69 14.65 16.99
C PRO A 27 -11.37 15.27 17.49
N ARG A 28 -11.43 16.48 18.06
CA ARG A 28 -10.26 17.17 18.60
C ARG A 28 -9.72 16.48 19.85
N ILE A 29 -10.58 15.79 20.61
CA ILE A 29 -10.17 15.02 21.78
C ILE A 29 -9.52 13.71 21.34
N ASN A 30 -10.15 12.98 20.42
CA ASN A 30 -9.75 11.63 20.01
C ASN A 30 -8.38 11.60 19.33
N LEU A 31 -8.00 12.69 18.64
CA LEU A 31 -6.74 12.80 17.91
C LEU A 31 -5.57 13.35 18.76
N ALA A 32 -5.86 13.96 19.91
CA ALA A 32 -4.87 14.73 20.68
C ALA A 32 -4.72 14.30 22.14
N ALA A 33 -5.71 13.65 22.75
CA ALA A 33 -5.65 13.18 24.13
C ALA A 33 -5.35 11.68 24.22
N THR A 34 -4.36 11.29 25.01
CA THR A 34 -4.03 9.89 25.32
C THR A 34 -4.06 9.67 26.83
N LEU A 35 -4.72 8.60 27.27
CA LEU A 35 -4.68 8.19 28.68
C LEU A 35 -3.28 7.68 29.05
N THR A 36 -2.66 8.27 30.08
CA THR A 36 -1.35 7.82 30.56
C THR A 36 -1.48 6.86 31.74
N ARG A 37 -2.33 7.18 32.73
CA ARG A 37 -2.58 6.31 33.90
C ARG A 37 -3.87 6.67 34.62
N VAL A 38 -4.39 5.72 35.41
CA VAL A 38 -5.50 5.94 36.33
C VAL A 38 -5.12 5.56 37.75
N GLU A 39 -5.47 6.40 38.72
CA GLU A 39 -5.25 6.19 40.14
C GLU A 39 -6.61 6.12 40.86
N PRO A 40 -7.19 4.92 41.02
CA PRO A 40 -8.42 4.74 41.78
C PRO A 40 -8.17 4.86 43.29
N SER A 41 -9.15 5.37 44.03
CA SER A 41 -9.13 5.37 45.49
C SER A 41 -9.27 3.94 46.05
N PRO A 42 -8.76 3.65 47.26
CA PRO A 42 -8.83 2.32 47.86
C PRO A 42 -10.27 1.76 47.99
N ASP A 43 -11.25 2.64 48.12
CA ASP A 43 -12.69 2.33 48.23
C ASP A 43 -13.43 2.34 46.87
N LEU A 44 -12.73 2.60 45.76
CA LEU A 44 -13.25 2.69 44.40
C LEU A 44 -14.36 3.74 44.20
N ARG A 45 -14.47 4.74 45.07
CA ARG A 45 -15.45 5.83 44.91
C ARG A 45 -14.97 6.93 43.96
N MET A 46 -13.66 7.11 43.82
CA MET A 46 -13.05 8.14 42.98
C MET A 46 -11.91 7.57 42.16
N ALA A 47 -11.65 8.14 40.99
CA ALA A 47 -10.46 7.83 40.19
C ALA A 47 -9.87 9.09 39.58
N LYS A 48 -8.57 9.31 39.82
CA LYS A 48 -7.80 10.35 39.13
C LYS A 48 -7.31 9.80 37.79
N VAL A 49 -7.58 10.51 36.73
CA VAL A 49 -7.28 10.11 35.34
C VAL A 49 -6.25 11.08 34.79
N PHE A 50 -5.08 10.58 34.43
CA PHE A 50 -3.99 11.39 33.91
C PHE A 50 -3.89 11.23 32.40
N VAL A 51 -3.91 12.34 31.66
CA VAL A 51 -3.88 12.37 30.20
C VAL A 51 -2.69 13.18 29.70
N SER A 52 -2.10 12.71 28.60
CA SER A 52 -1.16 13.49 27.78
C SER A 52 -1.95 14.10 26.63
N ILE A 53 -1.80 15.41 26.43
CA ILE A 53 -2.49 16.16 25.38
C ILE A 53 -1.46 16.81 24.46
N LYS A 54 -1.53 16.51 23.16
CA LYS A 54 -0.67 17.09 22.13
C LYS A 54 -1.18 18.48 21.75
N GLY A 55 -0.30 19.48 21.74
CA GLY A 55 -0.63 20.87 21.38
C GLY A 55 0.07 21.89 22.29
N ASP A 56 -0.15 23.17 22.02
CA ASP A 56 0.29 24.27 22.88
C ASP A 56 -0.53 24.34 24.18
N GLU A 57 -0.14 25.20 25.11
CA GLU A 57 -0.82 25.32 26.41
C GLU A 57 -2.30 25.70 26.29
N SER A 58 -2.68 26.45 25.24
CA SER A 58 -4.07 26.82 24.97
C SER A 58 -4.88 25.58 24.58
N THR A 59 -4.37 24.82 23.62
CA THR A 59 -4.97 23.57 23.13
C THR A 59 -5.09 22.54 24.26
N GLN A 60 -4.08 22.44 25.12
CA GLN A 60 -4.09 21.54 26.28
C GLN A 60 -5.20 21.92 27.28
N LYS A 61 -5.41 23.21 27.54
CA LYS A 61 -6.49 23.69 28.41
C LYS A 61 -7.87 23.39 27.83
N ASP A 62 -8.06 23.63 26.53
CA ASP A 62 -9.34 23.42 25.86
C ASP A 62 -9.76 21.95 25.83
N ILE A 63 -8.83 21.05 25.50
CA ILE A 63 -9.10 19.61 25.47
C ILE A 63 -9.31 19.06 26.88
N LEU A 64 -8.53 19.52 27.87
CA LEU A 64 -8.73 19.11 29.26
C LEU A 64 -10.09 19.58 29.79
N TYR A 65 -10.53 20.79 29.42
CA TYR A 65 -11.87 21.30 29.72
C TYR A 65 -12.93 20.39 29.11
N ALA A 66 -12.82 20.06 27.82
CA ALA A 66 -13.77 19.18 27.14
C ALA A 66 -13.86 17.78 27.78
N LEU A 67 -12.74 17.18 28.18
CA LEU A 67 -12.71 15.91 28.92
C LEU A 67 -13.42 15.99 30.28
N ARG A 68 -13.27 17.11 31.00
CA ARG A 68 -13.97 17.33 32.27
C ARG A 68 -15.48 17.48 32.08
N HIS A 69 -15.91 18.06 30.97
CA HIS A 69 -17.33 18.14 30.60
C HIS A 69 -17.89 16.77 30.19
N ALA A 70 -17.09 15.94 29.51
CA ALA A 70 -17.47 14.59 29.11
C ALA A 70 -17.45 13.56 30.25
N LYS A 71 -17.01 13.92 31.47
CA LYS A 71 -16.80 12.97 32.59
C LYS A 71 -18.00 12.09 32.89
N GLY A 72 -19.22 12.64 32.82
CA GLY A 72 -20.46 11.91 33.14
C GLY A 72 -20.78 10.84 32.11
N TYR A 73 -20.57 11.15 30.83
CA TYR A 73 -20.71 10.20 29.73
C TYR A 73 -19.65 9.10 29.79
N ILE A 74 -18.40 9.47 30.07
CA ILE A 74 -17.32 8.48 30.24
C ILE A 74 -17.64 7.56 31.43
N GLN A 75 -18.18 8.11 32.52
CA GLN A 75 -18.60 7.32 33.68
C GLN A 75 -19.76 6.37 33.36
N SER A 76 -20.76 6.79 32.57
CA SER A 76 -21.86 5.90 32.16
C SER A 76 -21.39 4.77 31.25
N GLU A 77 -20.43 5.04 30.35
CA GLU A 77 -19.82 4.02 29.49
C GLU A 77 -19.00 3.01 30.27
N ILE A 78 -18.35 3.42 31.37
CA ILE A 78 -17.67 2.48 32.26
C ILE A 78 -18.70 1.64 33.03
N ALA A 79 -19.78 2.26 33.51
CA ALA A 79 -20.82 1.58 34.28
C ALA A 79 -21.58 0.52 33.45
N SER A 80 -21.75 0.74 32.14
CA SER A 80 -22.41 -0.20 31.25
C SER A 80 -21.57 -1.44 30.94
N HIS A 81 -20.23 -1.32 30.94
CA HIS A 81 -19.33 -2.44 30.62
C HIS A 81 -18.69 -3.11 31.84
N LEU A 82 -18.53 -2.38 32.95
CA LEU A 82 -17.97 -2.91 34.18
C LEU A 82 -19.09 -3.04 35.23
N GLN A 83 -19.45 -4.27 35.59
CA GLN A 83 -20.41 -4.59 36.67
C GLN A 83 -19.83 -4.29 38.07
N LEU A 84 -19.41 -3.04 38.29
CA LEU A 84 -18.86 -2.57 39.56
C LEU A 84 -20.00 -2.24 40.52
N LYS A 85 -19.81 -2.58 41.81
CA LYS A 85 -20.75 -2.20 42.87
C LYS A 85 -20.95 -0.69 42.96
N ASN A 86 -19.88 0.08 42.69
CA ASN A 86 -19.90 1.54 42.55
C ASN A 86 -18.92 1.91 41.42
N THR A 87 -19.38 2.65 40.42
CA THR A 87 -18.52 3.19 39.36
C THR A 87 -17.88 4.49 39.85
N PRO A 88 -16.54 4.61 39.88
CA PRO A 88 -15.87 5.77 40.45
C PRO A 88 -16.19 7.06 39.70
N SER A 89 -16.29 8.17 40.43
CA SER A 89 -16.31 9.51 39.81
C SER A 89 -14.91 9.84 39.27
N LEU A 90 -14.85 10.36 38.04
CA LEU A 90 -13.60 10.61 37.33
C LEU A 90 -13.17 12.08 37.44
N THR A 91 -11.88 12.28 37.73
CA THR A 91 -11.26 13.61 37.71
C THR A 91 -10.02 13.62 36.80
N PHE A 92 -10.00 14.50 35.81
CA PHE A 92 -8.95 14.55 34.78
C PHE A 92 -7.84 15.56 35.12
N TYR A 93 -6.59 15.12 34.96
CA TYR A 93 -5.36 15.87 35.17
C TYR A 93 -4.43 15.74 33.94
N LEU A 94 -3.68 16.81 33.64
CA LEU A 94 -2.57 16.72 32.69
C LEU A 94 -1.40 15.98 33.34
N ASP A 95 -0.77 15.09 32.59
CA ASP A 95 0.39 14.36 33.06
C ASP A 95 1.69 15.15 32.81
N GLU A 96 2.13 15.91 33.81
CA GLU A 96 3.37 16.71 33.75
C GLU A 96 4.65 15.85 33.89
N GLY A 97 4.51 14.57 34.27
CA GLY A 97 5.62 13.67 34.62
C GLY A 97 6.57 13.30 33.48
N LYS A 98 6.27 13.65 32.23
CA LYS A 98 7.14 13.42 31.06
C LYS A 98 8.02 14.61 30.68
N ARG A 99 8.12 15.68 31.48
CA ARG A 99 9.08 16.79 31.22
C ARG A 99 10.57 16.38 31.24
N LYS A 100 10.96 15.25 31.85
CA LYS A 100 12.37 14.76 31.78
C LYS A 100 12.77 14.18 30.42
N GLY A 101 11.81 13.77 29.59
CA GLY A 101 12.07 13.48 28.18
C GLY A 101 12.29 14.75 27.36
N GLY A 102 11.71 15.86 27.80
CA GLY A 102 11.81 17.18 27.19
C GLY A 102 13.24 17.73 27.16
N TYR A 103 14.05 17.56 28.20
CA TYR A 103 15.45 18.06 28.19
C TYR A 103 16.37 17.25 27.26
N VAL A 104 16.17 15.93 27.17
CA VAL A 104 16.89 15.09 26.20
C VAL A 104 16.39 15.35 24.79
N LEU A 105 15.07 15.51 24.60
CA LEU A 105 14.47 15.95 23.34
C LEU A 105 14.88 17.36 22.96
N GLU A 106 15.10 18.25 23.92
CA GLU A 106 15.53 19.63 23.71
C GLU A 106 17.01 19.68 23.35
N LEU A 107 17.85 18.83 23.96
CA LEU A 107 19.24 18.62 23.53
C LEU A 107 19.32 17.95 22.16
N ILE A 108 18.42 17.00 21.87
CA ILE A 108 18.27 16.39 20.53
C ILE A 108 17.73 17.42 19.53
N GLU A 109 16.78 18.27 19.90
CA GLU A 109 16.25 19.34 19.05
C GLU A 109 17.26 20.47 18.88
N LYS A 110 18.12 20.72 19.87
CA LYS A 110 19.22 21.67 19.76
C LYS A 110 20.32 21.12 18.87
N ALA A 111 20.68 19.85 19.01
CA ALA A 111 21.59 19.16 18.12
C ALA A 111 21.01 19.07 16.69
N ILE A 112 19.71 18.78 16.54
CA ILE A 112 18.99 18.80 15.26
C ILE A 112 18.89 20.24 14.72
N LYS A 113 18.75 21.27 15.55
CA LYS A 113 18.73 22.68 15.11
C LYS A 113 20.11 23.18 14.72
N GLU A 114 21.15 22.76 15.43
CA GLU A 114 22.55 23.08 15.14
C GLU A 114 23.00 22.33 13.87
N ASP A 115 22.56 21.08 13.66
CA ASP A 115 22.69 20.35 12.38
C ASP A 115 21.82 20.96 11.26
N ASN A 116 20.66 21.54 11.55
CA ASN A 116 19.80 22.20 10.55
C ASN A 116 20.31 23.58 10.07
N VAL A 117 21.38 24.11 10.67
CA VAL A 117 22.13 25.23 10.08
C VAL A 117 23.04 24.73 8.94
N GLU A 118 23.32 23.43 8.87
CA GLU A 118 23.95 22.75 7.74
C GLU A 118 22.94 21.89 6.95
N GLY A 119 22.14 22.56 6.11
CA GLY A 119 21.47 21.92 4.97
C GLY A 119 20.12 21.29 5.26
N ASN A 120 19.05 21.97 4.86
CA ASN A 120 17.70 21.42 4.77
C ASN A 120 17.71 20.22 3.78
N MET A 121 17.89 18.99 4.27
CA MET A 121 17.83 17.80 3.41
C MET A 121 16.43 17.70 2.80
N LYS A 122 16.34 18.01 1.50
CA LYS A 122 15.11 17.82 0.73
C LYS A 122 14.73 16.33 0.81
N LYS A 123 13.48 16.03 1.12
CA LYS A 123 12.95 14.66 1.16
C LYS A 123 11.81 14.51 0.16
N LEU A 124 11.74 13.34 -0.47
CA LEU A 124 10.60 12.91 -1.28
C LEU A 124 9.61 12.13 -0.42
N SER A 125 8.35 12.54 -0.39
CA SER A 125 7.26 11.86 0.31
C SER A 125 6.55 10.87 -0.62
N PHE A 126 6.63 9.57 -0.32
CA PHE A 126 6.19 8.48 -1.19
C PHE A 126 5.08 7.64 -0.54
N GLY A 127 3.91 7.61 -1.17
CA GLY A 127 2.81 6.69 -0.85
C GLY A 127 2.99 5.31 -1.46
N LEU A 128 3.04 4.28 -0.62
CA LEU A 128 3.04 2.87 -1.01
C LEU A 128 1.64 2.26 -0.82
N PRO A 129 1.15 1.42 -1.75
CA PRO A 129 -0.18 0.84 -1.66
C PRO A 129 -0.22 -0.20 -0.53
N LYS A 130 -1.24 -0.11 0.32
CA LYS A 130 -1.57 -1.13 1.32
C LYS A 130 -2.48 -2.21 0.71
N GLY A 131 -2.34 -3.45 1.18
CA GLY A 131 -3.23 -4.56 0.78
C GLY A 131 -2.64 -5.41 -0.34
N SER A 132 -3.43 -5.70 -1.37
CA SER A 132 -3.11 -6.69 -2.42
C SER A 132 -1.81 -6.39 -3.18
N LEU A 133 -1.53 -5.11 -3.45
CA LEU A 133 -0.34 -4.65 -4.18
C LEU A 133 0.91 -4.49 -3.30
N GLN A 134 0.77 -4.55 -1.98
CA GLN A 134 1.81 -4.16 -1.02
C GLN A 134 3.09 -4.98 -1.19
N GLU A 135 3.00 -6.31 -1.08
CA GLU A 135 4.17 -7.20 -1.16
C GLU A 135 4.84 -7.14 -2.53
N SER A 136 4.05 -7.08 -3.60
CA SER A 136 4.58 -6.96 -4.97
C SER A 136 5.33 -5.65 -5.20
N THR A 137 4.87 -4.56 -4.58
CA THR A 137 5.51 -3.24 -4.62
C THR A 137 6.79 -3.21 -3.81
N ILE A 138 6.78 -3.77 -2.59
CA ILE A 138 7.97 -3.88 -1.75
C ILE A 138 9.03 -4.77 -2.44
N GLY A 139 8.62 -5.87 -3.06
CA GLY A 139 9.50 -6.72 -3.86
C GLY A 139 10.11 -5.98 -5.05
N MET A 140 9.33 -5.17 -5.77
CA MET A 140 9.84 -4.29 -6.84
C MET A 140 10.86 -3.29 -6.29
N MET A 141 10.56 -2.62 -5.18
CA MET A 141 11.47 -1.67 -4.54
C MET A 141 12.78 -2.34 -4.11
N LYS A 142 12.72 -3.55 -3.54
CA LYS A 142 13.90 -4.33 -3.18
C LYS A 142 14.79 -4.62 -4.39
N ASN A 143 14.20 -5.05 -5.50
CA ASN A 143 14.88 -5.27 -6.77
C ASN A 143 15.43 -3.96 -7.40
N ALA A 144 14.72 -2.86 -7.17
CA ALA A 144 15.18 -1.52 -7.53
C ALA A 144 16.34 -1.02 -6.64
N GLY A 145 16.59 -1.64 -5.49
CA GLY A 145 17.71 -1.34 -4.60
C GLY A 145 17.32 -0.73 -3.26
N TYR A 146 16.02 -0.63 -2.96
CA TYR A 146 15.48 -0.01 -1.75
C TYR A 146 14.89 -1.06 -0.80
N LYS A 147 15.36 -1.07 0.46
CA LYS A 147 14.82 -1.94 1.52
C LYS A 147 13.77 -1.17 2.32
N VAL A 148 12.51 -1.55 2.11
CA VAL A 148 11.38 -1.05 2.90
C VAL A 148 11.05 -2.04 4.01
N TYR A 149 11.01 -1.56 5.25
CA TYR A 149 10.64 -2.36 6.42
C TYR A 149 9.23 -2.01 6.87
N VAL A 150 8.29 -2.94 6.65
CA VAL A 150 6.90 -2.80 7.06
C VAL A 150 6.66 -3.54 8.37
N SER A 151 6.11 -2.82 9.34
CA SER A 151 5.56 -3.42 10.56
C SER A 151 4.05 -3.64 10.38
N SER A 152 3.54 -4.79 10.81
CA SER A 152 2.12 -5.17 10.69
C SER A 152 1.14 -4.19 11.35
N ARG A 153 1.63 -3.32 12.24
CA ARG A 153 0.81 -2.34 12.99
C ARG A 153 1.09 -0.88 12.63
N SER A 154 2.05 -0.61 11.73
CA SER A 154 2.45 0.76 11.39
C SER A 154 1.98 1.14 9.99
N TYR A 155 1.47 2.37 9.84
CA TYR A 155 1.24 3.00 8.53
C TYR A 155 2.47 3.77 8.02
N TYR A 156 3.56 3.78 8.80
CA TYR A 156 4.81 4.46 8.50
C TYR A 156 5.93 3.41 8.46
N PRO A 157 6.21 2.80 7.29
CA PRO A 157 7.38 1.97 7.11
C PRO A 157 8.67 2.79 7.22
N SER A 158 9.79 2.12 7.46
CA SER A 158 11.11 2.72 7.27
C SER A 158 11.71 2.29 5.93
N ILE A 159 12.63 3.10 5.42
CA ILE A 159 13.38 2.84 4.18
C ILE A 159 14.85 3.20 4.39
N ASP A 160 15.75 2.51 3.70
CA ASP A 160 17.19 2.78 3.68
C ASP A 160 17.60 3.88 2.69
N ASP A 161 16.84 4.98 2.67
CA ASP A 161 17.12 6.19 1.90
C ASP A 161 16.72 7.41 2.76
N ASP A 162 17.70 8.24 3.11
CA ASP A 162 17.53 9.40 3.99
C ASP A 162 16.83 10.58 3.32
N GLU A 163 16.89 10.67 1.99
CA GLU A 163 16.16 11.65 1.18
C GLU A 163 14.77 11.14 0.74
N MET A 164 14.25 10.06 1.31
CA MET A 164 12.90 9.57 1.08
C MET A 164 12.14 9.26 2.38
N SER A 165 10.83 9.48 2.37
CA SER A 165 9.93 9.04 3.44
C SER A 165 8.76 8.28 2.82
N VAL A 166 8.37 7.17 3.44
CA VAL A 166 7.35 6.27 2.91
C VAL A 166 6.13 6.17 3.84
N ARG A 167 4.94 6.04 3.26
CA ARG A 167 3.68 5.85 3.99
C ARG A 167 2.82 4.80 3.31
N LEU A 168 2.18 3.93 4.08
CA LEU A 168 1.19 3.00 3.54
C LEU A 168 -0.16 3.68 3.41
N ILE A 169 -0.71 3.68 2.20
CA ILE A 169 -1.95 4.37 1.85
C ILE A 169 -2.85 3.37 1.11
N ARG A 170 -4.16 3.48 1.35
CA ARG A 170 -5.15 2.67 0.60
C ARG A 170 -5.13 3.10 -0.87
N PRO A 171 -5.10 2.18 -1.85
CA PRO A 171 -5.07 2.54 -3.27
C PRO A 171 -6.15 3.55 -3.69
N GLN A 172 -7.36 3.42 -3.12
CA GLN A 172 -8.51 4.30 -3.35
C GLN A 172 -8.26 5.77 -2.96
N ASP A 173 -7.39 6.00 -1.97
CA ASP A 173 -7.10 7.35 -1.45
C ASP A 173 -5.81 7.94 -2.07
N MET A 174 -4.97 7.10 -2.68
CA MET A 174 -3.62 7.48 -3.13
C MET A 174 -3.63 8.67 -4.07
N ALA A 175 -4.43 8.61 -5.14
CA ALA A 175 -4.47 9.63 -6.18
C ALA A 175 -4.85 11.01 -5.60
N ARG A 176 -5.84 11.04 -4.69
CA ARG A 176 -6.29 12.27 -4.01
C ARG A 176 -5.21 12.87 -3.12
N TYR A 177 -4.41 12.05 -2.44
CA TYR A 177 -3.33 12.57 -1.60
C TYR A 177 -2.14 13.09 -2.41
N VAL A 178 -1.85 12.46 -3.56
CA VAL A 178 -0.85 12.96 -4.52
C VAL A 178 -1.33 14.27 -5.15
N GLU A 179 -2.56 14.34 -5.65
CA GLU A 179 -3.14 15.56 -6.22
C GLU A 179 -3.07 16.76 -5.24
N LYS A 180 -3.42 16.53 -3.98
CA LYS A 180 -3.37 17.57 -2.92
C LYS A 180 -1.96 17.95 -2.46
N GLY A 181 -0.92 17.23 -2.91
CA GLY A 181 0.46 17.45 -2.48
C GLY A 181 0.73 17.08 -1.03
N ILE A 182 -0.13 16.24 -0.41
CA ILE A 182 0.12 15.68 0.93
C ILE A 182 1.26 14.66 0.88
N ILE A 183 1.36 13.96 -0.25
CA ILE A 183 2.50 13.14 -0.67
C ILE A 183 2.95 13.61 -2.05
N ASP A 184 4.23 13.44 -2.36
CA ASP A 184 4.80 13.92 -3.61
C ASP A 184 4.54 12.93 -4.74
N VAL A 185 4.65 11.63 -4.44
CA VAL A 185 4.45 10.54 -5.38
C VAL A 185 3.73 9.36 -4.75
N GLY A 186 3.13 8.51 -5.58
CA GLY A 186 2.42 7.32 -5.13
C GLY A 186 2.36 6.22 -6.19
N LEU A 187 2.21 4.97 -5.72
CA LEU A 187 1.91 3.81 -6.57
C LEU A 187 0.46 3.38 -6.32
N THR A 188 -0.36 3.38 -7.36
CA THR A 188 -1.76 2.93 -7.29
C THR A 188 -2.23 2.38 -8.64
N GLY A 189 -3.44 1.83 -8.72
CA GLY A 189 -4.02 1.39 -9.99
C GLY A 189 -4.56 2.57 -10.81
N GLN A 190 -4.50 2.46 -12.14
CA GLN A 190 -5.03 3.46 -13.07
C GLN A 190 -6.56 3.64 -12.88
N ASP A 191 -7.27 2.54 -12.66
CA ASP A 191 -8.68 2.51 -12.21
C ASP A 191 -8.95 3.47 -11.04
N TRP A 192 -8.13 3.46 -10.00
CA TRP A 192 -8.33 4.35 -8.85
C TRP A 192 -8.02 5.81 -9.14
N VAL A 193 -7.11 6.09 -10.08
CA VAL A 193 -6.87 7.47 -10.54
C VAL A 193 -8.09 7.99 -11.30
N GLU A 194 -8.64 7.16 -12.20
CA GLU A 194 -9.84 7.50 -12.99
C GLU A 194 -11.09 7.62 -12.11
N GLU A 195 -11.29 6.71 -11.16
CA GLU A 195 -12.40 6.76 -10.20
C GLU A 195 -12.37 8.01 -9.32
N ALA A 196 -11.16 8.43 -8.92
CA ALA A 196 -10.98 9.66 -8.16
C ALA A 196 -11.17 10.92 -9.00
N GLY A 197 -11.10 10.82 -10.33
CA GLY A 197 -11.04 11.97 -11.24
C GLY A 197 -9.84 12.88 -10.94
N ALA A 198 -8.74 12.31 -10.44
CA ALA A 198 -7.63 13.08 -9.89
C ALA A 198 -6.68 13.60 -10.99
N ASP A 199 -6.33 14.88 -10.92
CA ASP A 199 -5.34 15.51 -11.79
C ASP A 199 -3.93 15.31 -11.24
N VAL A 200 -3.24 14.28 -11.75
CA VAL A 200 -1.88 13.91 -11.35
C VAL A 200 -1.00 13.63 -12.57
N MET A 201 0.30 13.87 -12.44
CA MET A 201 1.28 13.50 -13.45
C MET A 201 1.48 11.97 -13.43
N CYS A 202 1.17 11.29 -14.53
CA CYS A 202 1.53 9.89 -14.71
C CYS A 202 2.99 9.79 -15.16
N VAL A 203 3.88 9.39 -14.24
CA VAL A 203 5.32 9.27 -14.49
C VAL A 203 5.63 8.02 -15.30
N GLU A 204 5.05 6.88 -14.90
CA GLU A 204 5.33 5.58 -15.54
C GLU A 204 4.15 4.62 -15.36
N LYS A 205 3.93 3.75 -16.36
CA LYS A 205 2.98 2.63 -16.28
C LYS A 205 3.74 1.35 -15.95
N LEU A 206 3.53 0.85 -14.75
CA LEU A 206 4.27 -0.27 -14.20
C LEU A 206 3.39 -1.53 -14.23
N VAL A 207 3.56 -2.35 -15.26
CA VAL A 207 2.81 -3.61 -15.39
C VAL A 207 3.47 -4.66 -14.51
N TYR A 208 3.01 -4.77 -13.26
CA TYR A 208 3.35 -5.86 -12.36
C TYR A 208 2.11 -6.27 -11.57
N ALA A 209 1.66 -7.51 -11.72
CA ALA A 209 0.53 -8.04 -10.96
C ALA A 209 0.92 -9.25 -10.09
N LYS A 210 -0.02 -9.69 -9.25
CA LYS A 210 0.20 -10.62 -8.15
C LYS A 210 0.47 -12.05 -8.62
N GLN A 211 -0.02 -12.44 -9.79
CA GLN A 211 0.07 -13.80 -10.33
C GLN A 211 0.49 -13.87 -11.81
N GLN A 212 0.21 -12.83 -12.62
CA GLN A 212 0.60 -12.74 -14.03
C GLN A 212 0.91 -11.27 -14.37
N LEU A 213 1.78 -11.02 -15.36
CA LEU A 213 2.07 -9.67 -15.88
C LEU A 213 0.96 -9.14 -16.79
N THR A 214 -0.28 -9.46 -16.47
CA THR A 214 -1.46 -9.01 -17.19
C THR A 214 -2.08 -7.84 -16.45
N LYS A 215 -2.63 -6.89 -17.21
CA LYS A 215 -3.50 -5.85 -16.65
C LYS A 215 -4.66 -6.52 -15.90
N VAL A 216 -5.01 -5.98 -14.74
CA VAL A 216 -6.24 -6.39 -14.05
C VAL A 216 -7.42 -5.80 -14.79
N ARG A 217 -8.58 -6.46 -14.75
CA ARG A 217 -9.77 -5.98 -15.47
C ARG A 217 -10.91 -5.79 -14.50
N TRP A 218 -11.57 -4.65 -14.61
CA TRP A 218 -12.91 -4.49 -14.06
C TRP A 218 -13.89 -5.02 -15.07
N VAL A 219 -14.66 -6.02 -14.65
CA VAL A 219 -15.58 -6.72 -15.52
C VAL A 219 -17.01 -6.52 -15.05
N LEU A 220 -17.89 -6.37 -16.02
CA LEU A 220 -19.33 -6.39 -15.81
C LEU A 220 -19.77 -7.86 -15.77
N ALA A 221 -20.40 -8.26 -14.67
CA ALA A 221 -20.81 -9.64 -14.44
C ALA A 221 -22.26 -9.72 -13.94
N VAL A 222 -22.94 -10.79 -14.31
CA VAL A 222 -24.34 -11.10 -13.97
C VAL A 222 -24.46 -12.55 -13.51
N PRO A 223 -25.52 -12.92 -12.77
CA PRO A 223 -25.84 -14.32 -12.49
C PRO A 223 -25.85 -15.17 -13.76
N GLU A 224 -25.32 -16.39 -13.68
CA GLU A 224 -25.26 -17.32 -14.82
C GLU A 224 -26.63 -17.56 -15.46
N ASP A 225 -27.69 -17.61 -14.64
CA ASP A 225 -29.08 -17.81 -15.03
C ASP A 225 -29.84 -16.50 -15.34
N SER A 226 -29.17 -15.34 -15.30
CA SER A 226 -29.75 -14.05 -15.65
C SER A 226 -30.12 -13.97 -17.13
N SER A 227 -31.22 -13.28 -17.43
CA SER A 227 -31.64 -12.97 -18.81
C SER A 227 -30.84 -11.84 -19.47
N ILE A 228 -29.90 -11.21 -18.75
CA ILE A 228 -29.07 -10.09 -19.24
C ILE A 228 -27.90 -10.68 -20.04
N GLU A 229 -27.95 -10.65 -21.36
CA GLU A 229 -26.91 -11.25 -22.20
C GLU A 229 -25.83 -10.23 -22.61
N SER A 230 -26.20 -8.96 -22.67
CA SER A 230 -25.35 -7.87 -23.13
C SER A 230 -25.49 -6.62 -22.26
N VAL A 231 -24.64 -5.63 -22.54
CA VAL A 231 -24.68 -4.31 -21.89
C VAL A 231 -26.01 -3.60 -22.17
N ASP A 232 -26.60 -3.83 -23.34
CA ASP A 232 -27.86 -3.19 -23.77
C ASP A 232 -29.05 -3.62 -22.89
N ASP A 233 -28.97 -4.81 -22.27
CA ASP A 233 -29.99 -5.35 -21.37
C ASP A 233 -29.97 -4.72 -19.96
N LEU A 234 -29.03 -3.80 -19.70
CA LEU A 234 -28.88 -3.10 -18.42
C LEU A 234 -29.76 -1.87 -18.27
N GLN A 235 -30.55 -1.51 -19.29
CA GLN A 235 -31.44 -0.35 -19.22
C GLN A 235 -32.40 -0.45 -18.03
N GLY A 236 -32.36 0.55 -17.14
CA GLY A 236 -33.16 0.60 -15.91
C GLY A 236 -32.79 -0.42 -14.83
N LYS A 237 -31.64 -1.09 -14.95
CA LYS A 237 -31.15 -2.10 -13.98
C LYS A 237 -30.33 -1.47 -12.86
N ARG A 238 -30.05 -2.26 -11.82
CA ARG A 238 -29.20 -1.88 -10.68
C ARG A 238 -27.86 -2.58 -10.74
N ILE A 239 -26.79 -1.82 -10.53
CA ILE A 239 -25.40 -2.27 -10.63
C ILE A 239 -24.66 -1.89 -9.35
N SER A 240 -23.96 -2.83 -8.73
CA SER A 240 -23.12 -2.57 -7.55
C SER A 240 -21.63 -2.64 -7.88
N THR A 241 -20.85 -1.68 -7.39
CA THR A 241 -19.39 -1.63 -7.62
C THR A 241 -18.66 -0.72 -6.65
N GLU A 242 -17.37 -0.96 -6.41
CA GLU A 242 -16.49 0.04 -5.79
C GLU A 242 -16.06 1.15 -6.76
N LEU A 243 -16.12 0.90 -8.08
CA LEU A 243 -15.63 1.79 -9.14
C LEU A 243 -16.79 2.58 -9.80
N VAL A 244 -17.49 3.37 -8.99
CA VAL A 244 -18.79 3.98 -9.34
C VAL A 244 -18.68 4.98 -10.48
N ASN A 245 -17.74 5.92 -10.42
CA ASN A 245 -17.61 6.98 -11.43
C ASN A 245 -17.17 6.41 -12.77
N VAL A 246 -16.21 5.48 -12.78
CA VAL A 246 -15.78 4.81 -14.02
C VAL A 246 -16.92 3.99 -14.63
N THR A 247 -17.68 3.27 -13.80
CA THR A 247 -18.82 2.47 -14.27
C THR A 247 -19.92 3.36 -14.87
N LYS A 248 -20.24 4.48 -14.23
CA LYS A 248 -21.21 5.45 -14.78
C LYS A 248 -20.77 6.00 -16.14
N LYS A 249 -19.49 6.38 -16.26
CA LYS A 249 -18.93 6.86 -17.53
C LYS A 249 -19.00 5.79 -18.62
N TYR A 250 -18.67 4.54 -18.31
CA TYR A 250 -18.78 3.43 -19.24
C TYR A 250 -20.21 3.22 -19.74
N LEU A 251 -21.22 3.31 -18.86
CA LEU A 251 -22.63 3.18 -19.25
C LEU A 251 -23.09 4.37 -20.10
N GLU A 252 -22.67 5.59 -19.75
CA GLU A 252 -22.97 6.80 -20.52
C GLU A 252 -22.41 6.73 -21.95
N GLU A 253 -21.17 6.26 -22.11
CA GLU A 253 -20.54 6.02 -23.42
C GLU A 253 -21.30 4.99 -24.28
N LYS A 254 -22.03 4.08 -23.62
CA LYS A 254 -22.89 3.06 -24.26
C LYS A 254 -24.34 3.51 -24.43
N GLY A 255 -24.71 4.69 -23.93
CA GLY A 255 -26.08 5.19 -23.97
C GLY A 255 -27.05 4.42 -23.06
N ILE A 256 -26.55 3.79 -22.00
CA ILE A 256 -27.33 3.00 -21.04
C ILE A 256 -27.58 3.81 -19.77
N ASP A 257 -28.84 3.91 -19.37
CA ASP A 257 -29.23 4.51 -18.09
C ASP A 257 -29.59 3.40 -17.08
N ALA A 258 -28.72 3.23 -16.08
CA ALA A 258 -28.82 2.22 -15.03
C ALA A 258 -28.41 2.82 -13.67
N GLU A 259 -28.99 2.33 -12.59
CA GLU A 259 -28.66 2.76 -11.23
C GLU A 259 -27.35 2.13 -10.78
N VAL A 260 -26.33 2.94 -10.50
CA VAL A 260 -25.02 2.48 -10.00
C VAL A 260 -24.86 2.86 -8.53
N GLU A 261 -24.75 1.85 -7.66
CA GLU A 261 -24.53 2.00 -6.22
C GLU A 261 -23.12 1.59 -5.78
N PHE A 262 -22.63 2.25 -4.72
CA PHE A 262 -21.33 1.94 -4.14
C PHE A 262 -21.36 0.65 -3.30
N SER A 263 -20.39 -0.23 -3.53
CA SER A 263 -20.16 -1.44 -2.75
C SER A 263 -19.06 -1.23 -1.71
N HIS A 264 -19.28 -1.65 -0.46
CA HIS A 264 -18.26 -1.60 0.60
C HIS A 264 -17.43 -2.91 0.68
N GLY A 265 -17.47 -3.73 -0.38
CA GLY A 265 -16.86 -5.05 -0.48
C GLY A 265 -17.87 -6.20 -0.55
N ALA A 266 -17.37 -7.41 -0.84
CA ALA A 266 -18.18 -8.61 -1.11
C ALA A 266 -19.25 -8.38 -2.19
N THR A 267 -18.91 -7.61 -3.22
CA THR A 267 -19.82 -7.22 -4.30
C THR A 267 -20.37 -8.46 -5.02
N GLU A 268 -19.57 -9.52 -5.15
CA GLU A 268 -19.96 -10.76 -5.82
C GLU A 268 -21.16 -11.47 -5.16
N ALA A 269 -21.42 -11.21 -3.88
CA ALA A 269 -22.53 -11.81 -3.15
C ALA A 269 -23.83 -11.00 -3.27
N LYS A 270 -23.83 -9.85 -3.93
CA LYS A 270 -25.00 -8.96 -4.01
C LYS A 270 -25.97 -9.32 -5.14
N ALA A 271 -25.49 -9.92 -6.22
CA ALA A 271 -26.34 -10.36 -7.32
C ALA A 271 -26.77 -11.84 -7.12
N PRO A 272 -28.02 -12.23 -7.42
CA PRO A 272 -29.13 -11.41 -7.94
C PRO A 272 -29.96 -10.66 -6.87
N ASP A 273 -29.79 -10.98 -5.59
CA ASP A 273 -30.77 -10.64 -4.56
C ASP A 273 -30.93 -9.12 -4.32
N LEU A 274 -29.84 -8.37 -4.43
CA LEU A 274 -29.80 -6.93 -4.16
C LEU A 274 -29.69 -6.10 -5.43
N VAL A 275 -28.97 -6.59 -6.44
CA VAL A 275 -28.70 -5.91 -7.71
C VAL A 275 -28.75 -6.88 -8.89
N ASP A 276 -28.98 -6.36 -10.09
CA ASP A 276 -29.10 -7.14 -11.32
C ASP A 276 -27.73 -7.52 -11.90
N ALA A 277 -26.73 -6.65 -11.73
CA ALA A 277 -25.37 -6.84 -12.19
C ALA A 277 -24.35 -6.26 -11.21
N ILE A 278 -23.08 -6.62 -11.39
CA ILE A 278 -21.95 -6.05 -10.63
C ILE A 278 -20.83 -5.64 -11.58
N VAL A 279 -20.04 -4.67 -11.15
CA VAL A 279 -18.73 -4.40 -11.75
C VAL A 279 -17.66 -4.65 -10.70
N GLU A 280 -16.81 -5.65 -10.96
CA GLU A 280 -15.83 -6.15 -9.98
C GLU A 280 -14.46 -6.37 -10.62
N LEU A 281 -13.41 -6.18 -9.82
CA LEU A 281 -12.04 -6.39 -10.23
C LEU A 281 -11.75 -7.89 -10.33
N THR A 282 -11.18 -8.33 -11.45
CA THR A 282 -10.78 -9.73 -11.61
C THR A 282 -9.45 -9.91 -12.32
N GLU A 283 -8.68 -10.89 -11.84
CA GLU A 283 -7.48 -11.41 -12.52
C GLU A 283 -7.83 -12.69 -13.30
N THR A 284 -8.35 -13.71 -12.61
CA THR A 284 -8.59 -15.05 -13.18
C THR A 284 -10.06 -15.40 -13.39
N GLY A 285 -10.99 -14.56 -12.91
CA GLY A 285 -12.43 -14.87 -12.89
C GLY A 285 -12.86 -15.87 -11.81
N SER A 286 -11.97 -16.32 -10.93
CA SER A 286 -12.27 -17.42 -9.99
C SER A 286 -13.29 -17.04 -8.92
N SER A 287 -13.25 -15.81 -8.41
CA SER A 287 -14.25 -15.31 -7.44
C SER A 287 -15.66 -15.25 -8.04
N LEU A 288 -15.76 -14.77 -9.29
CA LEU A 288 -17.03 -14.67 -10.02
C LEU A 288 -17.66 -16.05 -10.24
N ARG A 289 -16.88 -17.03 -10.71
CA ARG A 289 -17.35 -18.41 -10.87
C ARG A 289 -17.80 -19.05 -9.56
N ALA A 290 -17.09 -18.79 -8.45
CA ALA A 290 -17.48 -19.30 -7.14
C ALA A 290 -18.83 -18.76 -6.66
N ASN A 291 -19.22 -17.57 -7.15
CA ASN A 291 -20.50 -16.94 -6.87
C ASN A 291 -21.53 -17.12 -8.01
N LYS A 292 -21.29 -18.05 -8.95
CA LYS A 292 -22.17 -18.34 -10.10
C LYS A 292 -22.47 -17.10 -10.96
N LEU A 293 -21.44 -16.29 -11.20
CA LEU A 293 -21.50 -15.11 -12.05
C LEU A 293 -20.75 -15.36 -13.36
N ARG A 294 -21.31 -14.87 -14.47
CA ARG A 294 -20.69 -14.83 -15.78
C ARG A 294 -20.34 -13.40 -16.17
N ILE A 295 -19.20 -13.24 -16.84
CA ILE A 295 -18.74 -11.95 -17.38
C ILE A 295 -19.46 -11.68 -18.70
N ILE A 296 -19.98 -10.47 -18.88
CA ILE A 296 -20.63 -10.03 -20.13
C ILE A 296 -19.87 -8.91 -20.85
N ASP A 297 -19.07 -8.11 -20.13
CA ASP A 297 -18.17 -7.14 -20.76
C ASP A 297 -16.99 -6.78 -19.85
N THR A 298 -15.99 -6.10 -20.41
CA THR A 298 -14.88 -5.47 -19.68
C THR A 298 -15.11 -3.96 -19.63
N VAL A 299 -15.22 -3.40 -18.42
CA VAL A 299 -15.42 -1.96 -18.18
C VAL A 299 -14.12 -1.19 -18.38
N ILE A 300 -13.03 -1.66 -17.77
CA ILE A 300 -11.70 -1.04 -17.90
C ILE A 300 -10.59 -2.07 -17.65
N GLU A 301 -9.48 -1.95 -18.39
CA GLU A 301 -8.21 -2.58 -18.04
C GLU A 301 -7.36 -1.62 -17.19
N SER A 302 -6.92 -2.05 -16.01
CA SER A 302 -6.07 -1.26 -15.12
C SER A 302 -4.68 -1.85 -15.00
N ALA A 303 -3.69 -0.95 -14.94
CA ALA A 303 -2.31 -1.26 -14.60
C ALA A 303 -1.90 -0.43 -13.37
N THR A 304 -0.85 -0.86 -12.68
CA THR A 304 -0.26 0.00 -11.65
C THR A 304 0.45 1.17 -12.31
N VAL A 305 0.25 2.37 -11.77
CA VAL A 305 0.84 3.62 -12.27
C VAL A 305 1.65 4.28 -11.15
N PHE A 306 2.81 4.81 -11.53
CA PHE A 306 3.60 5.70 -10.69
C PHE A 306 3.19 7.12 -10.98
N ILE A 307 2.56 7.77 -9.99
CA ILE A 307 1.99 9.11 -10.14
C ILE A 307 2.73 10.12 -9.28
N ALA A 308 2.77 11.36 -9.74
CA ALA A 308 3.39 12.49 -9.05
C ALA A 308 2.46 13.69 -8.98
N ASN A 309 2.61 14.48 -7.92
CA ASN A 309 1.98 15.79 -7.82
C ASN A 309 2.63 16.76 -8.82
N HIS A 310 1.83 17.56 -9.53
CA HIS A 310 2.35 18.53 -10.51
C HIS A 310 3.37 19.51 -9.92
N LYS A 311 3.14 20.07 -8.73
CA LYS A 311 4.11 20.98 -8.07
C LYS A 311 5.38 20.27 -7.65
N SER A 312 5.28 19.00 -7.25
CA SER A 312 6.47 18.20 -6.94
C SER A 312 7.26 17.84 -8.19
N TRP A 313 6.59 17.67 -9.32
CA TRP A 313 7.21 17.46 -10.62
C TRP A 313 7.91 18.72 -11.16
N GLU A 314 7.47 19.90 -10.75
CA GLU A 314 8.13 21.17 -11.09
C GLU A 314 9.40 21.44 -10.26
N ASP A 315 9.54 20.89 -9.06
CA ASP A 315 10.79 21.00 -8.28
C ASP A 315 11.90 20.17 -8.95
N PRO A 316 13.02 20.79 -9.39
CA PRO A 316 14.05 20.08 -10.15
C PRO A 316 14.72 18.92 -9.39
N TRP A 317 14.85 19.03 -8.07
CA TRP A 317 15.47 17.98 -7.25
C TRP A 317 14.50 16.80 -7.10
N LYS A 318 13.23 17.07 -6.79
CA LYS A 318 12.20 16.03 -6.71
C LYS A 318 12.02 15.35 -8.05
N LYS A 319 11.86 16.11 -9.14
CA LYS A 319 11.74 15.57 -10.50
C LYS A 319 12.86 14.59 -10.82
N LYS A 320 14.12 14.97 -10.62
CA LYS A 320 15.26 14.08 -10.84
C LYS A 320 15.20 12.81 -10.01
N LYS A 321 14.83 12.91 -8.72
CA LYS A 321 14.68 11.73 -7.85
C LYS A 321 13.53 10.83 -8.32
N ILE A 322 12.42 11.40 -8.75
CA ILE A 322 11.26 10.67 -9.28
C ILE A 322 11.61 9.96 -10.60
N GLU A 323 12.32 10.63 -11.52
CA GLU A 323 12.80 10.04 -12.77
C GLU A 323 13.76 8.87 -12.51
N ASN A 324 14.68 9.02 -11.55
CA ASN A 324 15.56 7.93 -11.13
C ASN A 324 14.76 6.73 -10.60
N LEU A 325 13.77 6.96 -9.74
CA LEU A 325 12.89 5.90 -9.23
C LEU A 325 12.15 5.19 -10.38
N ALA A 326 11.62 5.94 -11.34
CA ALA A 326 10.93 5.38 -12.50
C ALA A 326 11.84 4.45 -13.32
N ILE A 327 13.07 4.88 -13.64
CA ILE A 327 14.08 4.06 -14.33
C ILE A 327 14.36 2.76 -13.55
N LEU A 328 14.57 2.88 -12.24
CA LEU A 328 14.89 1.73 -11.40
C LEU A 328 13.72 0.76 -11.24
N PHE A 329 12.48 1.27 -11.11
CA PHE A 329 11.27 0.44 -11.03
C PHE A 329 10.99 -0.26 -12.35
N HIS A 330 11.08 0.45 -13.46
CA HIS A 330 10.91 -0.13 -14.79
C HIS A 330 11.91 -1.27 -15.03
N GLY A 331 13.19 -1.03 -14.73
CA GLY A 331 14.20 -2.07 -14.88
C GLY A 331 14.05 -3.25 -13.92
N ALA A 332 13.53 -3.02 -12.71
CA ALA A 332 13.20 -4.08 -11.75
C ALA A 332 12.02 -4.94 -12.23
N ILE A 333 11.08 -4.38 -13.01
CA ILE A 333 9.99 -5.12 -13.64
C ILE A 333 10.52 -5.94 -14.81
N ILE A 334 11.29 -5.34 -15.73
CA ILE A 334 11.89 -6.05 -16.87
C ILE A 334 12.69 -7.27 -16.38
N ALA A 335 13.46 -7.11 -15.31
CA ALA A 335 14.30 -8.17 -14.79
C ALA A 335 13.54 -9.39 -14.25
N ARG A 336 12.25 -9.26 -13.92
CA ARG A 336 11.46 -10.38 -13.38
C ARG A 336 11.30 -11.52 -14.37
N ASP A 337 11.24 -11.22 -15.67
CA ASP A 337 11.08 -12.24 -16.71
C ASP A 337 12.39 -12.61 -17.39
N LYS A 338 13.52 -12.09 -16.87
CA LYS A 338 14.82 -12.26 -17.49
C LYS A 338 15.75 -12.99 -16.55
N VAL A 339 16.53 -13.90 -17.10
CA VAL A 339 17.63 -14.56 -16.39
C VAL A 339 18.92 -14.36 -17.13
N GLY A 340 20.02 -14.30 -16.38
CA GLY A 340 21.35 -14.45 -16.96
C GLY A 340 21.67 -15.94 -17.14
N LEU A 341 22.21 -16.29 -18.30
CA LEU A 341 22.82 -17.58 -18.56
C LEU A 341 24.30 -17.40 -18.81
N LYS A 342 25.12 -18.15 -18.07
CA LYS A 342 26.55 -18.27 -18.27
C LYS A 342 26.92 -19.72 -18.56
N MET A 343 27.78 -19.96 -19.53
CA MET A 343 28.20 -21.31 -19.90
C MET A 343 29.58 -21.29 -20.55
N ASN A 344 30.22 -22.45 -20.63
CA ASN A 344 31.44 -22.67 -21.39
C ASN A 344 31.15 -23.53 -22.61
N ILE A 345 31.91 -23.34 -23.68
CA ILE A 345 31.82 -24.12 -24.91
C ILE A 345 33.22 -24.31 -25.51
N SER A 346 33.45 -25.45 -26.17
CA SER A 346 34.69 -25.68 -26.92
C SER A 346 34.79 -24.76 -28.14
N ASN A 347 35.98 -24.66 -28.73
CA ASN A 347 36.20 -23.90 -29.97
C ASN A 347 35.30 -24.39 -31.12
N GLU A 348 35.12 -25.71 -31.22
CA GLU A 348 34.33 -26.35 -32.28
C GLU A 348 32.82 -26.13 -32.11
N GLY A 349 32.34 -26.05 -30.86
CA GLY A 349 30.93 -25.90 -30.55
C GLY A 349 30.39 -24.47 -30.64
N LEU A 350 31.26 -23.46 -30.77
CA LEU A 350 30.88 -22.05 -30.67
C LEU A 350 29.81 -21.65 -31.69
N ASN A 351 30.03 -21.90 -32.99
CA ASN A 351 29.12 -21.47 -34.04
C ASN A 351 27.74 -22.13 -33.90
N THR A 352 27.72 -23.45 -33.66
CA THR A 352 26.49 -24.22 -33.43
C THR A 352 25.72 -23.72 -32.21
N LEU A 353 26.43 -23.32 -31.15
CA LEU A 353 25.82 -22.73 -29.96
C LEU A 353 25.18 -21.37 -30.27
N LEU A 354 25.88 -20.50 -31.00
CA LEU A 354 25.38 -19.18 -31.37
C LEU A 354 24.13 -19.25 -32.25
N GLU A 355 24.02 -20.24 -33.14
CA GLU A 355 22.82 -20.49 -33.94
C GLU A 355 21.60 -20.93 -33.11
N LYS A 356 21.83 -21.57 -31.95
CA LYS A 356 20.77 -22.02 -31.04
C LYS A 356 20.28 -20.92 -30.12
N LEU A 357 21.15 -19.96 -29.76
CA LEU A 357 20.74 -18.86 -28.91
C LEU A 357 19.68 -17.99 -29.63
N PRO A 358 18.65 -17.49 -28.91
CA PRO A 358 17.65 -16.61 -29.51
C PRO A 358 18.30 -15.39 -30.17
N ALA A 359 18.03 -15.20 -31.47
CA ALA A 359 18.69 -14.22 -32.33
C ALA A 359 18.62 -12.75 -31.88
N LEU A 360 17.77 -12.42 -30.89
CA LEU A 360 17.53 -11.06 -30.44
C LEU A 360 18.66 -10.46 -29.57
N ARG A 361 19.65 -11.24 -29.15
CA ARG A 361 20.71 -10.76 -28.25
C ARG A 361 22.08 -11.27 -28.64
N THR A 362 23.00 -10.35 -28.89
CA THR A 362 24.43 -10.64 -29.10
C THR A 362 25.01 -11.09 -27.76
N PRO A 363 25.41 -12.37 -27.60
CA PRO A 363 25.99 -12.83 -26.36
C PRO A 363 27.40 -12.26 -26.18
N THR A 364 27.84 -12.10 -24.94
CA THR A 364 29.24 -11.82 -24.62
C THR A 364 30.03 -13.11 -24.78
N ILE A 365 31.14 -13.04 -25.51
CA ILE A 365 32.03 -14.17 -25.79
C ILE A 365 33.42 -13.83 -25.25
N SER A 366 33.89 -14.61 -24.26
CA SER A 366 35.20 -14.42 -23.63
C SER A 366 36.06 -15.68 -23.82
N PRO A 367 37.30 -15.58 -24.35
CA PRO A 367 38.16 -16.75 -24.49
C PRO A 367 38.61 -17.30 -23.13
N LEU A 368 38.68 -18.62 -23.01
CA LEU A 368 39.18 -19.32 -21.83
C LEU A 368 40.71 -19.47 -21.90
N SER A 369 41.36 -19.54 -20.73
CA SER A 369 42.80 -19.76 -20.63
C SER A 369 43.24 -21.07 -21.28
N GLY A 370 44.43 -21.08 -21.86
CA GLY A 370 45.00 -22.29 -22.49
C GLY A 370 44.27 -22.75 -23.75
N ASN A 371 43.53 -21.85 -24.42
CA ASN A 371 42.74 -22.15 -25.63
C ASN A 371 41.65 -23.22 -25.39
N ALA A 372 41.14 -23.32 -24.16
CA ALA A 372 40.16 -24.32 -23.75
C ALA A 372 38.75 -24.09 -24.34
N GLY A 373 38.53 -22.99 -25.07
CA GLY A 373 37.24 -22.61 -25.65
C GLY A 373 36.80 -21.22 -25.20
N TYR A 374 35.51 -21.03 -25.02
CA TYR A 374 34.89 -19.73 -24.72
C TYR A 374 33.91 -19.82 -23.55
N ALA A 375 33.88 -18.78 -22.72
CA ALA A 375 32.78 -18.48 -21.83
C ALA A 375 31.76 -17.59 -22.58
N ILE A 376 30.51 -18.00 -22.54
CA ILE A 376 29.37 -17.31 -23.16
C ILE A 376 28.47 -16.79 -22.05
N GLU A 377 28.09 -15.52 -22.15
CA GLU A 377 27.13 -14.89 -21.24
C GLU A 377 26.02 -14.20 -22.03
N THR A 378 24.77 -14.45 -21.67
CA THR A 378 23.60 -13.87 -22.32
C THR A 378 22.48 -13.69 -21.33
N VAL A 379 21.54 -12.79 -21.63
CA VAL A 379 20.33 -12.60 -20.81
C VAL A 379 19.12 -12.97 -21.67
N LEU A 380 18.29 -13.89 -21.22
CA LEU A 380 17.15 -14.41 -21.99
C LEU A 380 15.84 -14.27 -21.21
N ASP A 381 14.72 -14.44 -21.89
CA ASP A 381 13.41 -14.65 -21.25
C ASP A 381 13.38 -15.98 -20.49
N GLU A 382 12.96 -15.95 -19.23
CA GLU A 382 12.87 -17.14 -18.36
C GLU A 382 12.00 -18.25 -18.99
N SER A 383 10.96 -17.86 -19.72
CA SER A 383 10.05 -18.78 -20.42
C SER A 383 10.76 -19.67 -21.46
N VAL A 384 11.86 -19.20 -22.04
CA VAL A 384 12.64 -19.91 -23.07
C VAL A 384 13.70 -20.84 -22.45
N VAL A 385 14.12 -20.56 -21.22
CA VAL A 385 15.25 -21.22 -20.53
C VAL A 385 15.07 -22.74 -20.45
N ARG A 386 13.86 -23.18 -20.08
CA ARG A 386 13.51 -24.61 -19.96
C ARG A 386 13.75 -25.41 -21.25
N ASN A 387 13.63 -24.77 -22.40
CA ASN A 387 13.80 -25.40 -23.70
C ASN A 387 15.24 -25.29 -24.20
N ILE A 388 15.88 -24.14 -23.97
CA ILE A 388 17.20 -23.86 -24.53
C ILE A 388 18.33 -24.56 -23.77
N ILE A 389 18.27 -24.69 -22.43
CA ILE A 389 19.35 -25.32 -21.64
C ILE A 389 19.66 -26.77 -22.12
N PRO A 390 18.67 -27.66 -22.33
CA PRO A 390 18.93 -28.98 -22.88
C PRO A 390 19.54 -28.98 -24.28
N GLU A 391 19.15 -28.02 -25.13
CA GLU A 391 19.74 -27.87 -26.47
C GLU A 391 21.19 -27.42 -26.40
N LEU A 392 21.49 -26.42 -25.56
CA LEU A 392 22.84 -25.94 -25.30
C LEU A 392 23.72 -27.08 -24.77
N LYS A 393 23.20 -27.93 -23.89
CA LYS A 393 23.93 -29.10 -23.39
C LYS A 393 24.25 -30.12 -24.49
N ARG A 394 23.32 -30.35 -25.42
CA ARG A 394 23.51 -31.28 -26.55
C ARG A 394 24.57 -30.80 -27.55
N VAL A 395 24.72 -29.49 -27.73
CA VAL A 395 25.77 -28.92 -28.60
C VAL A 395 27.13 -28.81 -27.89
N GLY A 396 27.26 -29.32 -26.66
CA GLY A 396 28.52 -29.41 -25.94
C GLY A 396 28.74 -28.29 -24.92
N ALA A 397 27.73 -27.49 -24.57
CA ALA A 397 27.89 -26.50 -23.52
C ALA A 397 28.09 -27.16 -22.15
N GLU A 398 29.00 -26.60 -21.36
CA GLU A 398 29.36 -27.07 -20.03
C GLU A 398 29.27 -25.94 -18.99
N GLY A 399 29.11 -26.31 -17.72
CA GLY A 399 29.02 -25.32 -16.64
C GLY A 399 27.91 -24.28 -16.87
N ILE A 400 26.75 -24.71 -17.37
CA ILE A 400 25.60 -23.82 -17.60
C ILE A 400 25.06 -23.38 -16.22
N ILE A 401 25.08 -22.08 -15.98
CA ILE A 401 24.62 -21.42 -14.76
C ILE A 401 23.50 -20.46 -15.15
N GLU A 402 22.35 -20.66 -14.54
CA GLU A 402 21.23 -19.73 -14.56
C GLU A 402 21.26 -18.90 -13.27
N TYR A 403 21.10 -17.58 -13.39
CA TYR A 403 21.02 -16.69 -12.24
C TYR A 403 19.94 -15.61 -12.42
N PRO A 404 19.23 -15.27 -11.34
CA PRO A 404 18.18 -14.25 -11.39
C PRO A 404 18.79 -12.87 -11.56
N LEU A 405 18.04 -11.97 -12.21
CA LEU A 405 18.40 -10.58 -12.37
C LEU A 405 17.54 -9.72 -11.43
N ASN A 406 18.18 -8.81 -10.69
CA ASN A 406 17.43 -7.87 -9.85
C ASN A 406 16.84 -6.72 -10.68
N LYS A 407 17.57 -6.26 -11.70
CA LYS A 407 17.20 -5.08 -12.50
C LYS A 407 17.94 -5.10 -13.83
N VAL A 408 17.25 -4.73 -14.90
CA VAL A 408 17.79 -4.61 -16.27
C VAL A 408 17.39 -3.24 -16.80
N ILE A 409 18.37 -2.38 -17.08
CA ILE A 409 18.15 -1.08 -17.73
C ILE A 409 18.42 -1.25 -19.22
N LEU A 410 17.48 -0.84 -20.07
CA LEU A 410 17.55 -0.94 -21.52
C LEU A 410 17.81 0.40 -22.19
#